data_AF-A0A2E6BXR3-F1
#
_entry.id   AF-A0A2E6BXR3-F1
#
_cell.length_a   1.000
_cell.length_b   1.000
_cell.length_c   1.000
_cell.angle_alpha   90.00
_cell.angle_beta   90.00
_cell.angle_gamma   90.00
#
_symmetry.space_group_name_H-M   'P 1'
#
loop_
_entity.id
_entity.type
_entity.pdbx_description
1 polymer ?
#
loop_
_entity_poly.entity_id
_entity_poly.type
_entity_poly.pdbx_seq_one_letter_code
_entity_poly.pdbx_strand_id
1 'polypeptide(L)'
;FDLNPQGFDADGNPVDLTGLEWSIIEGPSPNSSINQETNYFTPSMPGQHRIVATLGSRVTSSTIEVEQGTPSSIEVRSDGDLALSVETGSGLNLTVNGFDLAGSSFPFDVNWTVPEGFGIVETSSVGTGNFVYFAEGVGTVQLIASAGEVSWEILVSVLPGPPHSLEFDIRGELKQGESVEIEVRAYDIADNKVTIAVCAVEFETAAGVMECVDGRWILDLREEGEVPLQGTYDEAYGLDYISIEPTLMDGLFGSDAGAAIFGGVIVLMMILGVLLAADRKTKEIVKERKLEDQEIIPQISEIEPTYSPPIVAPAPSKIQLESKSASVENPNRPLMSSELPSPVSESSSVKNNDLSKWSDEQLFSAGWTKQQIDSYRSNHLQTSTNVVDDVEQEWDTGW
;
A
#
# COMPACT_ATOMS: atom_id res chain seq x y z
N PHE A 1 -48.67 19.23 26.38
CA PHE A 1 -49.12 20.61 26.09
C PHE A 1 -50.49 20.81 26.71
N ASP A 2 -50.72 21.88 27.47
CA ASP A 2 -52.02 22.18 28.08
C ASP A 2 -52.92 22.89 27.06
N LEU A 3 -54.14 22.39 26.85
CA LEU A 3 -55.09 22.94 25.89
C LEU A 3 -55.93 24.12 26.46
N ASN A 4 -55.95 24.31 27.79
CA ASN A 4 -56.60 25.42 28.51
C ASN A 4 -57.92 25.94 27.87
N PRO A 5 -58.95 25.08 27.75
CA PRO A 5 -60.18 25.43 27.05
C PRO A 5 -60.97 26.52 27.78
N GLN A 6 -61.63 27.38 27.00
CA GLN A 6 -62.51 28.44 27.50
C GLN A 6 -63.84 28.40 26.75
N GLY A 7 -64.94 28.49 27.48
CA GLY A 7 -66.30 28.58 26.92
C GLY A 7 -67.00 29.82 27.41
N PHE A 8 -67.77 30.45 26.52
CA PHE A 8 -68.58 31.63 26.82
C PHE A 8 -70.01 31.46 26.28
N ASP A 9 -70.98 32.10 26.93
CA ASP A 9 -72.36 32.19 26.46
C ASP A 9 -72.53 33.25 25.35
N ALA A 10 -73.77 33.56 24.98
CA ALA A 10 -74.07 34.56 23.94
C ALA A 10 -73.83 36.02 24.38
N ASP A 11 -73.77 36.28 25.69
CA ASP A 11 -73.57 37.60 26.30
C ASP A 11 -72.11 37.82 26.75
N GLY A 12 -71.27 36.78 26.65
CA GLY A 12 -69.84 36.80 26.97
C GLY A 12 -69.48 36.34 28.39
N ASN A 13 -70.42 35.75 29.14
CA ASN A 13 -70.12 35.20 30.46
C ASN A 13 -69.44 33.82 30.31
N PRO A 14 -68.47 33.46 31.18
CA PRO A 14 -67.85 32.14 31.16
C PRO A 14 -68.87 31.06 31.55
N VAL A 15 -68.81 29.90 30.88
CA VAL A 15 -69.68 28.74 31.17
C VAL A 15 -68.89 27.54 31.70
N ASP A 16 -69.58 26.67 32.42
CA ASP A 16 -69.06 25.36 32.83
C ASP A 16 -68.74 24.50 31.59
N LEU A 17 -67.61 23.80 31.63
CA LEU A 17 -67.10 22.90 30.59
C LEU A 17 -67.22 21.42 30.99
N THR A 18 -67.92 21.10 32.07
CA THR A 18 -68.25 19.73 32.47
C THR A 18 -68.95 18.99 31.32
N GLY A 19 -68.33 17.90 30.83
CA GLY A 19 -68.77 17.17 29.64
C GLY A 19 -68.16 17.65 28.32
N LEU A 20 -67.07 18.42 28.35
CA LEU A 20 -66.21 18.66 27.20
C LEU A 20 -65.45 17.36 26.84
N GLU A 21 -65.58 16.93 25.59
CA GLU A 21 -64.87 15.78 25.03
C GLU A 21 -63.86 16.25 23.96
N TRP A 22 -62.60 15.85 24.12
CA TRP A 22 -61.55 16.05 23.14
C TRP A 22 -61.37 14.84 22.22
N SER A 23 -61.19 15.09 20.93
CA SER A 23 -60.74 14.08 19.96
C SER A 23 -59.60 14.61 19.08
N ILE A 24 -58.73 13.70 18.65
CA ILE A 24 -57.69 13.96 17.65
C ILE A 24 -58.23 13.40 16.34
N ILE A 25 -58.35 14.23 15.30
CA ILE A 25 -59.04 13.85 14.05
C ILE A 25 -58.07 13.68 12.87
N GLU A 26 -56.95 14.40 12.88
CA GLU A 26 -55.93 14.38 11.84
C GLU A 26 -54.55 14.56 12.51
N GLY A 27 -53.52 13.88 12.01
CA GLY A 27 -52.13 14.08 12.47
C GLY A 27 -51.24 12.84 12.32
N PRO A 28 -49.90 13.01 12.35
CA PRO A 28 -48.95 11.91 12.16
C PRO A 28 -48.76 11.00 13.39
N SER A 29 -49.16 11.40 14.60
CA SER A 29 -48.98 10.59 15.82
C SER A 29 -50.10 9.53 16.03
N PRO A 30 -49.91 8.24 15.69
CA PRO A 30 -50.94 7.21 15.92
C PRO A 30 -51.18 6.94 17.41
N ASN A 31 -50.18 7.19 18.26
CA ASN A 31 -50.22 6.95 19.71
C ASN A 31 -50.40 8.25 20.51
N SER A 32 -50.82 9.34 19.87
CA SER A 32 -51.12 10.59 20.57
C SER A 32 -52.38 10.48 21.43
N SER A 33 -52.43 11.26 22.51
CA SER A 33 -53.54 11.23 23.46
C SER A 33 -53.86 12.62 24.02
N ILE A 34 -55.10 12.81 24.47
CA ILE A 34 -55.52 13.96 25.27
C ILE A 34 -56.13 13.42 26.56
N ASN A 35 -55.60 13.84 27.71
CA ASN A 35 -56.21 13.56 29.00
C ASN A 35 -57.44 14.46 29.17
N GLN A 36 -58.62 13.86 29.27
CA GLN A 36 -59.91 14.55 29.34
C GLN A 36 -60.14 15.29 30.68
N GLU A 37 -59.50 14.86 31.77
CA GLU A 37 -59.61 15.49 33.09
C GLU A 37 -58.70 16.70 33.22
N THR A 38 -57.49 16.63 32.66
CA THR A 38 -56.47 17.70 32.79
C THR A 38 -56.35 18.60 31.57
N ASN A 39 -56.94 18.23 30.43
CA ASN A 39 -56.79 18.87 29.12
C ASN A 39 -55.35 18.84 28.57
N TYR A 40 -54.51 17.89 29.00
CA TYR A 40 -53.14 17.75 28.48
C TYR A 40 -53.11 16.89 27.22
N PHE A 41 -52.66 17.49 26.11
CA PHE A 41 -52.29 16.82 24.87
C PHE A 41 -50.84 16.28 24.96
N THR A 42 -50.67 15.02 24.58
CA THR A 42 -49.38 14.33 24.47
C THR A 42 -49.24 13.75 23.05
N PRO A 43 -48.42 14.37 22.18
CA PRO A 43 -48.08 13.80 20.87
C PRO A 43 -47.12 12.61 21.00
N SER A 44 -46.95 11.83 19.93
CA SER A 44 -45.97 10.74 19.85
C SER A 44 -44.98 10.88 18.68
N MET A 45 -45.19 11.85 17.79
CA MET A 45 -44.38 12.20 16.62
C MET A 45 -44.50 13.71 16.33
N PRO A 46 -43.49 14.33 15.71
CA PRO A 46 -43.56 15.72 15.27
C PRO A 46 -44.53 15.91 14.08
N GLY A 47 -44.86 17.16 13.78
CA GLY A 47 -45.74 17.57 12.69
C GLY A 47 -47.09 18.13 13.12
N GLN A 48 -47.95 18.39 12.15
CA GLN A 48 -49.22 19.11 12.36
C GLN A 48 -50.34 18.15 12.78
N HIS A 49 -51.01 18.47 13.88
CA HIS A 49 -52.10 17.71 14.48
C HIS A 49 -53.36 18.58 14.56
N ARG A 50 -54.51 18.05 14.16
CA ARG A 50 -55.81 18.73 14.27
C ARG A 50 -56.65 18.06 15.35
N ILE A 51 -57.03 18.87 16.33
CA ILE A 51 -57.82 18.46 17.49
C ILE A 51 -59.20 19.12 17.46
N VAL A 52 -60.18 18.44 18.05
CA VAL A 52 -61.56 18.88 18.15
C VAL A 52 -62.00 18.84 19.61
N ALA A 53 -62.67 19.91 20.04
CA ALA A 53 -63.35 19.98 21.33
C ALA A 53 -64.86 19.99 21.09
N THR A 54 -65.58 19.07 21.73
CA THR A 54 -67.04 18.89 21.60
C THR A 54 -67.71 19.07 22.95
N LEU A 55 -68.72 19.94 23.04
CA LEU A 55 -69.53 20.16 24.24
C LEU A 55 -71.00 20.11 23.85
N GLY A 56 -71.61 18.94 24.03
CA GLY A 56 -72.97 18.66 23.57
C GLY A 56 -73.09 18.77 22.05
N SER A 57 -73.78 19.80 21.56
CA SER A 57 -73.93 20.10 20.13
C SER A 57 -72.96 21.15 19.59
N ARG A 58 -72.09 21.73 20.43
CA ARG A 58 -71.06 22.70 20.02
C ARG A 58 -69.77 21.95 19.71
N VAL A 59 -69.16 22.28 18.58
CA VAL A 59 -67.89 21.71 18.11
C VAL A 59 -66.96 22.85 17.72
N THR A 60 -65.70 22.78 18.15
CA THR A 60 -64.62 23.67 17.70
C THR A 60 -63.39 22.83 17.34
N SER A 61 -62.51 23.33 16.48
CA SER A 61 -61.26 22.65 16.13
C SER A 61 -60.07 23.60 16.16
N SER A 62 -58.94 23.13 16.67
CA SER A 62 -57.66 23.82 16.65
C SER A 62 -56.60 22.96 15.99
N THR A 63 -55.50 23.58 15.56
CA THR A 63 -54.36 22.92 14.94
C THR A 63 -53.13 23.19 15.79
N ILE A 64 -52.41 22.13 16.16
CA ILE A 64 -51.18 22.16 16.95
C ILE A 64 -50.04 21.67 16.07
N GLU A 65 -49.00 22.48 15.93
CA GLU A 65 -47.74 22.07 15.32
C GLU A 65 -46.81 21.55 16.41
N VAL A 66 -46.28 20.34 16.21
CA VAL A 66 -45.37 19.68 17.14
C VAL A 66 -43.97 19.72 16.51
N GLU A 67 -43.11 20.58 17.03
CA GLU A 67 -41.71 20.64 16.59
C GLU A 67 -40.94 19.38 16.99
N GLN A 68 -39.86 19.09 16.28
CA GLN A 68 -38.98 17.97 16.56
C GLN A 68 -38.05 18.30 17.74
N GLY A 69 -37.97 17.40 18.72
CA GLY A 69 -37.13 17.59 19.90
C GLY A 69 -35.64 17.43 19.60
N THR A 70 -34.79 17.90 20.53
CA THR A 70 -33.37 17.53 20.53
C THR A 70 -33.22 16.02 20.75
N PRO A 71 -32.28 15.34 20.06
CA PRO A 71 -32.05 13.92 20.24
C PRO A 71 -31.62 13.59 21.68
N SER A 72 -32.23 12.55 22.23
CA SER A 72 -31.88 11.92 23.52
C SER A 72 -30.84 10.80 23.35
N SER A 73 -30.72 10.27 22.13
CA SER A 73 -29.59 9.47 21.65
C SER A 73 -29.45 9.67 20.13
N ILE A 74 -28.31 9.23 19.58
CA ILE A 74 -28.05 9.17 18.13
C ILE A 74 -27.56 7.76 17.76
N GLU A 75 -27.84 7.31 16.54
CA GLU A 75 -27.29 6.09 15.92
C GLU A 75 -26.54 6.49 14.64
N VAL A 76 -25.31 5.98 14.47
CA VAL A 76 -24.54 6.10 13.22
C VAL A 76 -24.56 4.76 12.47
N ARG A 77 -24.78 4.81 11.15
CA ARG A 77 -24.83 3.66 10.24
C ARG A 77 -23.98 3.92 8.99
N SER A 78 -23.42 2.87 8.41
CA SER A 78 -22.84 2.88 7.05
C SER A 78 -23.83 2.33 6.02
N ASP A 79 -23.56 2.62 4.75
CA ASP A 79 -24.26 1.98 3.61
C ASP A 79 -23.77 0.54 3.33
N GLY A 80 -22.77 0.03 4.07
CA GLY A 80 -22.13 -1.26 3.82
C GLY A 80 -21.60 -1.96 5.10
N ASP A 81 -21.90 -3.27 5.15
CA ASP A 81 -21.47 -4.37 6.05
C ASP A 81 -21.40 -4.13 7.59
N LEU A 82 -21.34 -5.24 8.34
CA LEU A 82 -21.12 -5.25 9.79
C LEU A 82 -19.65 -4.94 10.18
N ALA A 83 -18.74 -4.99 9.21
CA ALA A 83 -17.35 -4.56 9.35
C ALA A 83 -17.15 -3.27 8.55
N LEU A 84 -16.99 -2.15 9.26
CA LEU A 84 -16.70 -0.85 8.66
C LEU A 84 -15.27 -0.84 8.09
N SER A 85 -15.13 -0.99 6.78
CA SER A 85 -13.84 -0.88 6.08
C SER A 85 -13.93 0.09 4.90
N VAL A 86 -12.86 0.86 4.69
CA VAL A 86 -12.75 1.82 3.57
C VAL A 86 -11.29 1.85 3.08
N GLU A 87 -11.11 2.02 1.77
CA GLU A 87 -9.78 2.25 1.17
C GLU A 87 -9.49 3.76 1.12
N THR A 88 -8.24 4.16 1.33
CA THR A 88 -7.83 5.57 1.18
C THR A 88 -8.12 6.08 -0.23
N GLY A 89 -8.48 7.35 -0.34
CA GLY A 89 -8.99 7.93 -1.59
C GLY A 89 -10.45 7.56 -1.93
N SER A 90 -11.06 6.60 -1.25
CA SER A 90 -12.50 6.34 -1.32
C SER A 90 -13.26 7.04 -0.18
N GLY A 91 -14.54 7.34 -0.43
CA GLY A 91 -15.46 7.89 0.57
C GLY A 91 -16.35 6.82 1.18
N LEU A 92 -16.45 6.78 2.51
CA LEU A 92 -17.42 5.96 3.24
C LEU A 92 -18.65 6.81 3.59
N ASN A 93 -19.81 6.47 3.01
CA ASN A 93 -21.09 7.08 3.37
C ASN A 93 -21.48 6.71 4.81
N LEU A 94 -21.88 7.72 5.58
CA LEU A 94 -22.36 7.61 6.96
C LEU A 94 -23.72 8.30 7.10
N THR A 95 -24.72 7.56 7.58
CA THR A 95 -26.06 8.08 7.92
C THR A 95 -26.21 8.17 9.44
N VAL A 96 -26.77 9.28 9.93
CA VAL A 96 -26.95 9.55 11.36
C VAL A 96 -28.41 9.87 11.66
N ASN A 97 -29.00 9.10 12.57
CA ASN A 97 -30.36 9.31 13.08
C ASN A 97 -30.34 9.74 14.55
N GLY A 98 -31.04 10.82 14.87
CA GLY A 98 -31.41 11.17 16.24
C GLY A 98 -32.68 10.45 16.68
N PHE A 99 -32.80 10.18 17.98
CA PHE A 99 -33.99 9.60 18.62
C PHE A 99 -34.43 10.49 19.79
N ASP A 100 -35.67 10.99 19.76
CA ASP A 100 -36.22 11.80 20.85
C ASP A 100 -36.64 10.96 22.07
N LEU A 101 -37.08 11.63 23.14
CA LEU A 101 -37.57 10.99 24.37
C LEU A 101 -38.86 10.15 24.19
N ALA A 102 -39.54 10.25 23.05
CA ALA A 102 -40.66 9.39 22.68
C ALA A 102 -40.21 8.16 21.85
N GLY A 103 -38.93 8.09 21.48
CA GLY A 103 -38.36 7.04 20.63
C GLY A 103 -38.59 7.27 19.13
N SER A 104 -39.02 8.46 18.71
CA SER A 104 -39.17 8.79 17.28
C SER A 104 -37.79 9.05 16.67
N SER A 105 -37.45 8.31 15.61
CA SER A 105 -36.19 8.47 14.87
C SER A 105 -36.29 9.52 13.76
N PHE A 106 -35.22 10.26 13.51
CA PHE A 106 -35.14 11.25 12.43
C PHE A 106 -33.69 11.50 11.99
N PRO A 107 -33.42 11.84 10.72
CA PRO A 107 -32.07 12.22 10.29
C PRO A 107 -31.61 13.47 11.05
N PHE A 108 -30.36 13.49 11.51
CA PHE A 108 -29.86 14.57 12.35
C PHE A 108 -28.39 14.90 12.09
N ASP A 109 -28.07 16.19 11.95
CA ASP A 109 -26.72 16.67 11.71
C ASP A 109 -25.90 16.72 13.01
N VAL A 110 -24.71 16.12 12.99
CA VAL A 110 -23.80 15.98 14.14
C VAL A 110 -22.45 16.64 13.86
N ASN A 111 -21.75 17.04 14.92
CA ASN A 111 -20.34 17.42 14.82
C ASN A 111 -19.45 16.18 14.93
N TRP A 112 -18.50 16.03 14.01
CA TRP A 112 -17.57 14.90 13.97
C TRP A 112 -16.24 15.24 14.63
N THR A 113 -15.64 14.24 15.30
CA THR A 113 -14.24 14.24 15.71
C THR A 113 -13.53 13.09 15.02
N VAL A 114 -12.43 13.40 14.33
CA VAL A 114 -11.55 12.45 13.66
C VAL A 114 -10.12 12.66 14.21
N PRO A 115 -9.35 11.58 14.49
CA PRO A 115 -7.94 11.70 14.83
C PRO A 115 -7.09 12.33 13.71
N GLU A 116 -6.09 13.12 14.10
CA GLU A 116 -5.16 13.77 13.17
C GLU A 116 -4.44 12.74 12.28
N GLY A 117 -4.37 13.00 10.97
CA GLY A 117 -3.75 12.12 9.98
C GLY A 117 -4.63 10.96 9.48
N PHE A 118 -5.89 10.85 9.92
CA PHE A 118 -6.83 9.82 9.42
C PHE A 118 -7.90 10.36 8.45
N GLY A 119 -7.88 11.65 8.10
CA GLY A 119 -8.82 12.28 7.17
C GLY A 119 -9.95 13.05 7.82
N ILE A 120 -11.04 13.26 7.08
CA ILE A 120 -12.12 14.19 7.44
C ILE A 120 -13.51 13.61 7.18
N VAL A 121 -14.52 14.10 7.90
CA VAL A 121 -15.93 13.80 7.62
C VAL A 121 -16.65 15.08 7.20
N GLU A 122 -17.26 15.07 6.01
CA GLU A 122 -18.02 16.20 5.46
C GLU A 122 -19.52 15.89 5.35
N THR A 123 -20.35 16.93 5.34
CA THR A 123 -21.80 16.81 5.08
C THR A 123 -22.07 16.42 3.63
N SER A 124 -22.84 15.36 3.41
CA SER A 124 -23.20 14.89 2.07
C SER A 124 -24.27 15.76 1.41
N SER A 125 -24.23 15.87 0.08
CA SER A 125 -25.24 16.57 -0.72
C SER A 125 -26.61 15.89 -0.75
N VAL A 126 -26.73 14.69 -0.17
CA VAL A 126 -28.00 13.95 0.01
C VAL A 126 -28.95 14.66 0.98
N GLY A 127 -28.43 15.41 1.96
CA GLY A 127 -29.20 16.21 2.92
C GLY A 127 -28.87 15.89 4.39
N THR A 128 -29.60 16.53 5.31
CA THR A 128 -29.42 16.38 6.77
C THR A 128 -29.30 14.92 7.20
N GLY A 129 -28.38 14.66 8.13
CA GLY A 129 -28.06 13.33 8.65
C GLY A 129 -27.20 12.47 7.72
N ASN A 130 -26.77 12.97 6.56
CA ASN A 130 -25.92 12.23 5.62
C ASN A 130 -24.52 12.85 5.56
N PHE A 131 -23.50 12.02 5.65
CA PHE A 131 -22.09 12.42 5.69
C PHE A 131 -21.24 11.50 4.81
N VAL A 132 -20.05 11.97 4.43
CA VAL A 132 -19.01 11.18 3.78
C VAL A 132 -17.73 11.29 4.59
N TYR A 133 -17.18 10.16 5.03
CA TYR A 133 -15.84 10.07 5.60
C TYR A 133 -14.84 9.83 4.47
N PHE A 134 -13.90 10.76 4.28
CA PHE A 134 -12.77 10.62 3.38
C PHE A 134 -11.56 10.15 4.20
N ALA A 135 -11.07 8.95 3.90
CA ALA A 135 -10.01 8.32 4.66
C ALA A 135 -8.62 8.64 4.08
N GLU A 136 -7.71 9.10 4.93
CA GLU A 136 -6.32 9.44 4.55
C GLU A 136 -5.29 8.48 5.17
N GLY A 137 -5.46 8.08 6.44
CA GLY A 137 -4.45 7.31 7.19
C GLY A 137 -4.84 5.84 7.39
N VAL A 138 -3.95 4.93 7.03
CA VAL A 138 -4.17 3.47 7.15
C VAL A 138 -4.14 2.99 8.61
N GLY A 139 -5.10 2.13 8.97
CA GLY A 139 -5.23 1.53 10.30
C GLY A 139 -6.66 1.54 10.83
N THR A 140 -6.85 1.15 12.09
CA THR A 140 -8.17 1.23 12.75
C THR A 140 -8.33 2.59 13.43
N VAL A 141 -9.29 3.38 12.94
CA VAL A 141 -9.62 4.72 13.46
C VAL A 141 -10.93 4.69 14.24
N GLN A 142 -11.04 5.51 15.29
CA GLN A 142 -12.29 5.78 15.98
C GLN A 142 -12.85 7.13 15.52
N LEU A 143 -14.03 7.14 14.91
CA LEU A 143 -14.76 8.36 14.56
C LEU A 143 -15.85 8.60 15.60
N ILE A 144 -15.97 9.84 16.09
CA ILE A 144 -16.94 10.19 17.14
C ILE A 144 -17.93 11.22 16.58
N ALA A 145 -19.19 10.82 16.48
CA ALA A 145 -20.32 11.71 16.23
C ALA A 145 -20.79 12.34 17.55
N SER A 146 -21.13 13.63 17.54
CA SER A 146 -21.53 14.37 18.76
C SER A 146 -22.63 15.39 18.50
N ALA A 147 -23.58 15.50 19.44
CA ALA A 147 -24.68 16.46 19.43
C ALA A 147 -25.01 16.91 20.86
N GLY A 148 -24.51 18.08 21.27
CA GLY A 148 -24.71 18.58 22.63
C GLY A 148 -24.05 17.67 23.67
N GLU A 149 -24.85 16.96 24.46
CA GLU A 149 -24.38 16.00 25.48
C GLU A 149 -24.41 14.53 25.02
N VAL A 150 -24.97 14.21 23.84
CA VAL A 150 -24.98 12.84 23.30
C VAL A 150 -23.87 12.62 22.28
N SER A 151 -23.30 11.42 22.28
CA SER A 151 -22.25 11.01 21.34
C SER A 151 -22.39 9.53 20.95
N TRP A 152 -21.81 9.17 19.82
CA TRP A 152 -21.74 7.80 19.32
C TRP A 152 -20.39 7.56 18.64
N GLU A 153 -19.79 6.40 18.91
CA GLU A 153 -18.46 6.03 18.46
C GLU A 153 -18.55 4.90 17.43
N ILE A 154 -17.83 5.01 16.32
CA ILE A 154 -17.64 3.92 15.36
C ILE A 154 -16.16 3.65 15.15
N LEU A 155 -15.81 2.37 14.99
CA LEU A 155 -14.46 1.93 14.62
C LEU A 155 -14.46 1.59 13.12
N VAL A 156 -13.60 2.26 12.35
CA VAL A 156 -13.44 2.04 10.91
C VAL A 156 -12.04 1.49 10.64
N SER A 157 -11.94 0.46 9.80
CA SER A 157 -10.68 -0.10 9.32
C SER A 157 -10.31 0.52 7.99
N VAL A 158 -9.39 1.49 8.01
CA VAL A 158 -8.83 2.09 6.79
C VAL A 158 -7.74 1.18 6.22
N LEU A 159 -7.86 0.85 4.94
CA LEU A 159 -6.91 0.07 4.16
C LEU A 159 -6.17 0.97 3.15
N PRO A 160 -4.93 0.64 2.73
CA PRO A 160 -4.29 1.34 1.64
C PRO A 160 -5.09 1.17 0.35
N GLY A 161 -5.21 2.24 -0.43
CA GLY A 161 -5.89 2.23 -1.72
C GLY A 161 -5.04 1.59 -2.83
N PRO A 162 -5.53 1.63 -4.09
CA PRO A 162 -4.72 1.28 -5.24
C PRO A 162 -3.47 2.18 -5.34
N PRO A 163 -2.35 1.68 -5.89
CA PRO A 163 -1.16 2.50 -6.08
C PRO A 163 -1.44 3.63 -7.07
N HIS A 164 -0.93 4.82 -6.76
CA HIS A 164 -1.15 6.05 -7.52
C HIS A 164 0.18 6.71 -7.95
N SER A 165 1.18 6.68 -7.08
CA SER A 165 2.52 7.23 -7.37
C SER A 165 3.61 6.16 -7.18
N LEU A 166 4.70 6.28 -7.94
CA LEU A 166 5.89 5.46 -7.81
C LEU A 166 7.12 6.33 -7.48
N GLU A 167 7.93 5.89 -6.53
CA GLU A 167 9.21 6.48 -6.13
C GLU A 167 10.34 5.47 -6.41
N PHE A 168 11.50 5.97 -6.86
CA PHE A 168 12.68 5.17 -7.20
C PHE A 168 13.87 5.54 -6.29
N ASP A 169 14.39 4.57 -5.52
CA ASP A 169 15.61 4.72 -4.71
C ASP A 169 16.76 3.97 -5.39
N ILE A 170 17.69 4.73 -5.96
CA ILE A 170 18.75 4.24 -6.86
C ILE A 170 20.06 4.07 -6.10
N ARG A 171 20.67 2.89 -6.20
CA ARG A 171 21.83 2.47 -5.43
C ARG A 171 22.97 2.00 -6.33
N GLY A 172 24.03 2.80 -6.35
CA GLY A 172 25.27 2.54 -7.09
C GLY A 172 25.97 3.85 -7.45
N GLU A 173 26.99 3.78 -8.30
CA GLU A 173 27.56 4.96 -8.94
C GLU A 173 26.95 5.11 -10.34
N LEU A 174 26.33 6.26 -10.64
CA LEU A 174 25.73 6.53 -11.95
C LEU A 174 26.83 6.79 -12.98
N LYS A 175 27.46 5.72 -13.50
CA LYS A 175 28.57 5.76 -14.45
C LYS A 175 28.30 4.86 -15.65
N GLN A 176 28.62 5.37 -16.83
CA GLN A 176 28.49 4.63 -18.08
C GLN A 176 29.34 3.34 -18.06
N GLY A 177 28.69 2.18 -18.26
CA GLY A 177 29.31 0.86 -18.21
C GLY A 177 29.22 0.14 -16.85
N GLU A 178 28.69 0.79 -15.81
CA GLU A 178 28.35 0.17 -14.52
C GLU A 178 26.84 -0.19 -14.45
N SER A 179 26.47 -1.07 -13.53
CA SER A 179 25.07 -1.43 -13.25
C SER A 179 24.64 -0.88 -11.88
N VAL A 180 23.41 -0.35 -11.78
CA VAL A 180 22.83 0.16 -10.53
C VAL A 180 21.56 -0.59 -10.12
N GLU A 181 21.32 -0.73 -8.81
CA GLU A 181 20.09 -1.30 -8.25
C GLU A 181 19.03 -0.20 -8.09
N ILE A 182 17.76 -0.51 -8.38
CA ILE A 182 16.62 0.39 -8.21
C ILE A 182 15.59 -0.30 -7.31
N GLU A 183 15.38 0.26 -6.12
CA GLU A 183 14.27 -0.09 -5.23
C GLU A 183 13.04 0.76 -5.62
N VAL A 184 11.95 0.11 -6.00
CA VAL A 184 10.69 0.78 -6.32
C VAL A 184 9.77 0.78 -5.10
N ARG A 185 9.19 1.93 -4.78
CA ARG A 185 8.13 2.09 -3.78
C ARG A 185 6.88 2.63 -4.46
N ALA A 186 5.72 2.17 -4.01
CA ALA A 186 4.43 2.66 -4.47
C ALA A 186 3.66 3.26 -3.30
N TYR A 187 2.93 4.34 -3.57
CA TYR A 187 2.05 4.97 -2.59
C TYR A 187 0.66 5.17 -3.20
N ASP A 188 -0.37 5.17 -2.35
CA ASP A 188 -1.74 5.50 -2.76
C ASP A 188 -1.94 7.03 -2.87
N ILE A 189 -3.16 7.46 -3.20
CA ILE A 189 -3.51 8.89 -3.38
C ILE A 189 -3.48 9.70 -2.07
N ALA A 190 -3.25 9.06 -0.92
CA ALA A 190 -3.05 9.69 0.38
C ALA A 190 -1.63 9.44 0.94
N ASP A 191 -0.66 9.17 0.06
CA ASP A 191 0.76 8.94 0.36
C ASP A 191 1.05 7.73 1.31
N ASN A 192 0.11 6.80 1.50
CA ASN A 192 0.39 5.58 2.27
C ASN A 192 1.11 4.56 1.39
N LYS A 193 2.11 3.86 1.94
CA LYS A 193 2.89 2.87 1.20
C LYS A 193 2.06 1.62 0.86
N VAL A 194 1.90 1.35 -0.43
CA VAL A 194 1.23 0.16 -0.98
C VAL A 194 2.26 -0.94 -1.29
N THR A 195 1.86 -2.20 -1.21
CA THR A 195 2.69 -3.34 -1.61
C THR A 195 2.35 -3.76 -3.04
N ILE A 196 3.32 -3.65 -3.95
CA ILE A 196 3.17 -3.99 -5.38
C ILE A 196 4.09 -5.15 -5.80
N ALA A 197 3.77 -5.80 -6.92
CA ALA A 197 4.64 -6.79 -7.54
C ALA A 197 5.78 -6.08 -8.30
N VAL A 198 6.92 -5.81 -7.63
CA VAL A 198 8.02 -4.98 -8.16
C VAL A 198 8.44 -5.32 -9.60
N CYS A 199 8.61 -6.60 -9.95
CA CYS A 199 8.99 -7.00 -11.33
C CYS A 199 7.88 -6.86 -12.39
N ALA A 200 6.69 -6.36 -12.04
CA ALA A 200 5.62 -6.04 -12.98
C ALA A 200 5.49 -4.52 -13.26
N VAL A 201 6.39 -3.70 -12.69
CA VAL A 201 6.55 -2.29 -13.08
C VAL A 201 7.17 -2.25 -14.49
N GLU A 202 6.50 -1.61 -15.44
CA GLU A 202 7.06 -1.37 -16.77
C GLU A 202 7.92 -0.09 -16.74
N PHE A 203 9.15 -0.14 -17.25
CA PHE A 203 10.10 0.98 -17.25
C PHE A 203 10.39 1.49 -18.66
N GLU A 204 10.38 2.80 -18.84
CA GLU A 204 10.87 3.50 -20.04
C GLU A 204 12.02 4.44 -19.67
N THR A 205 13.21 4.17 -20.20
CA THR A 205 14.39 5.03 -20.03
C THR A 205 15.34 4.91 -21.24
N ALA A 206 16.08 5.99 -21.51
CA ALA A 206 17.18 5.99 -22.48
C ALA A 206 18.54 5.61 -21.86
N ALA A 207 18.62 5.40 -20.54
CA ALA A 207 19.87 5.16 -19.81
C ALA A 207 20.64 3.90 -20.26
N GLY A 208 19.93 2.86 -20.69
CA GLY A 208 20.52 1.58 -21.05
C GLY A 208 19.50 0.44 -21.00
N VAL A 209 19.81 -0.66 -20.31
CA VAL A 209 18.94 -1.85 -20.25
C VAL A 209 18.54 -2.19 -18.83
N MET A 210 17.25 -2.47 -18.64
CA MET A 210 16.59 -2.71 -17.37
C MET A 210 16.19 -4.19 -17.25
N GLU A 211 16.58 -4.89 -16.19
CA GLU A 211 16.23 -6.29 -15.91
C GLU A 211 15.81 -6.48 -14.43
N CYS A 212 14.76 -7.26 -14.16
CA CYS A 212 14.34 -7.56 -12.78
C CYS A 212 14.89 -8.92 -12.32
N VAL A 213 15.70 -8.90 -11.27
CA VAL A 213 16.40 -10.07 -10.72
C VAL A 213 16.07 -10.21 -9.22
N ASP A 214 15.50 -11.36 -8.83
CA ASP A 214 15.09 -11.66 -7.45
C ASP A 214 14.26 -10.55 -6.76
N GLY A 215 13.36 -9.89 -7.50
CA GLY A 215 12.49 -8.83 -6.98
C GLY A 215 13.13 -7.45 -6.87
N ARG A 216 14.34 -7.24 -7.42
CA ARG A 216 15.02 -5.94 -7.54
C ARG A 216 15.22 -5.61 -9.01
N TRP A 217 15.12 -4.32 -9.36
CA TRP A 217 15.47 -3.86 -10.70
C TRP A 217 16.96 -3.53 -10.78
N ILE A 218 17.60 -3.96 -11.86
CA ILE A 218 18.99 -3.65 -12.20
C ILE A 218 18.99 -2.89 -13.52
N LEU A 219 19.67 -1.75 -13.55
CA LEU A 219 19.85 -0.91 -14.74
C LEU A 219 21.33 -0.93 -15.15
N ASP A 220 21.63 -1.55 -16.29
CA ASP A 220 22.92 -1.43 -16.97
C ASP A 220 23.00 -0.07 -17.66
N LEU A 221 23.89 0.81 -17.22
CA LEU A 221 24.05 2.15 -17.77
C LEU A 221 24.92 2.10 -19.04
N ARG A 222 24.41 2.62 -20.17
CA ARG A 222 25.06 2.53 -21.49
C ARG A 222 25.25 3.89 -22.17
N GLU A 223 24.30 4.80 -22.00
CA GLU A 223 24.39 6.17 -22.50
C GLU A 223 24.96 7.12 -21.43
N GLU A 224 25.40 8.31 -21.82
CA GLU A 224 25.93 9.36 -20.93
C GLU A 224 24.97 10.56 -20.81
N GLY A 225 25.04 11.29 -19.69
CA GLY A 225 24.29 12.53 -19.47
C GLY A 225 23.00 12.39 -18.66
N GLU A 226 22.12 13.38 -18.76
CA GLU A 226 20.86 13.47 -18.00
C GLU A 226 19.70 12.85 -18.80
N VAL A 227 19.08 11.81 -18.25
CA VAL A 227 18.05 11.01 -18.92
C VAL A 227 16.87 10.71 -17.98
N PRO A 228 15.62 10.66 -18.49
CA PRO A 228 14.47 10.32 -17.67
C PRO A 228 14.44 8.82 -17.34
N LEU A 229 13.98 8.51 -16.13
CA LEU A 229 13.57 7.19 -15.68
C LEU A 229 12.08 7.24 -15.41
N GLN A 230 11.27 6.66 -16.30
CA GLN A 230 9.82 6.54 -16.10
C GLN A 230 9.45 5.10 -15.72
N GLY A 231 8.51 4.96 -14.80
CA GLY A 231 7.92 3.67 -14.43
C GLY A 231 6.40 3.75 -14.34
N THR A 232 5.72 2.67 -14.73
CA THR A 232 4.26 2.52 -14.68
C THR A 232 3.86 1.17 -14.08
N TYR A 233 2.81 1.18 -13.25
CA TYR A 233 2.23 -0.03 -12.64
C TYR A 233 0.72 0.17 -12.47
N ASP A 234 -0.11 -0.62 -13.17
CA ASP A 234 -1.57 -0.40 -13.26
C ASP A 234 -1.93 1.06 -13.63
N GLU A 235 -2.47 1.86 -12.70
CA GLU A 235 -2.75 3.30 -12.90
C GLU A 235 -1.67 4.22 -12.28
N ALA A 236 -0.67 3.66 -11.59
CA ALA A 236 0.40 4.39 -10.94
C ALA A 236 1.52 4.81 -11.89
N TYR A 237 2.08 5.99 -11.66
CA TYR A 237 3.18 6.57 -12.44
C TYR A 237 4.30 7.12 -11.56
N GLY A 238 5.54 7.01 -12.02
CA GLY A 238 6.70 7.69 -11.47
C GLY A 238 7.64 8.19 -12.57
N LEU A 239 8.27 9.34 -12.32
CA LEU A 239 9.28 9.96 -13.19
C LEU A 239 10.40 10.53 -12.31
N ASP A 240 11.63 10.14 -12.61
CA ASP A 240 12.85 10.74 -12.06
C ASP A 240 13.84 11.08 -13.19
N TYR A 241 14.89 11.85 -12.89
CA TYR A 241 15.94 12.25 -13.83
C TYR A 241 17.32 11.84 -13.30
N ILE A 242 17.95 10.88 -13.98
CA ILE A 242 19.24 10.34 -13.57
C ILE A 242 20.35 10.97 -14.41
N SER A 243 21.47 11.32 -13.76
CA SER A 243 22.63 11.94 -14.42
C SER A 243 23.81 10.98 -14.43
N ILE A 244 24.18 10.50 -15.61
CA ILE A 244 25.18 9.44 -15.81
C ILE A 244 26.53 10.07 -16.19
N GLU A 245 27.55 9.83 -15.36
CA GLU A 245 28.93 10.24 -15.64
C GLU A 245 29.52 9.41 -16.80
N PRO A 246 30.10 10.04 -17.84
CA PRO A 246 30.73 9.33 -18.96
C PRO A 246 32.05 8.67 -18.54
N THR A 247 32.34 7.48 -19.04
CA THR A 247 33.59 6.76 -18.69
C THR A 247 34.58 6.70 -19.86
N LEU A 248 35.86 7.01 -19.55
CA LEU A 248 36.93 7.16 -20.55
C LEU A 248 37.33 5.86 -21.28
N MET A 249 36.71 4.72 -20.99
CA MET A 249 37.09 3.41 -21.56
C MET A 249 36.22 2.99 -22.74
N ASP A 250 34.90 3.17 -22.68
CA ASP A 250 34.02 2.63 -23.73
C ASP A 250 34.19 3.39 -25.06
N GLY A 251 34.24 4.72 -25.00
CA GLY A 251 34.60 5.56 -26.15
C GLY A 251 36.02 5.32 -26.72
N LEU A 252 36.90 4.62 -25.99
CA LEU A 252 38.29 4.34 -26.42
C LEU A 252 38.45 2.93 -27.00
N PHE A 253 37.65 1.96 -26.56
CA PHE A 253 37.80 0.54 -26.90
C PHE A 253 36.51 -0.19 -27.34
N GLY A 254 35.32 0.26 -26.93
CA GLY A 254 34.04 -0.34 -27.30
C GLY A 254 33.59 -0.01 -28.72
N SER A 255 33.96 1.16 -29.23
CA SER A 255 33.74 1.54 -30.63
C SER A 255 34.74 0.86 -31.59
N ASP A 256 34.22 0.23 -32.66
CA ASP A 256 35.00 -0.28 -33.81
C ASP A 256 36.00 0.77 -34.35
N ALA A 257 35.62 2.06 -34.33
CA ALA A 257 36.48 3.15 -34.76
C ALA A 257 37.61 3.46 -33.76
N GLY A 258 37.33 3.41 -32.45
CA GLY A 258 38.31 3.66 -31.39
C GLY A 258 39.41 2.60 -31.38
N ALA A 259 39.02 1.33 -31.42
CA ALA A 259 39.95 0.20 -31.50
C ALA A 259 40.84 0.26 -32.76
N ALA A 260 40.27 0.61 -33.92
CA ALA A 260 41.02 0.78 -35.16
C ALA A 260 42.05 1.91 -35.10
N ILE A 261 41.71 3.05 -34.47
CA ILE A 261 42.61 4.20 -34.31
C ILE A 261 43.78 3.85 -33.38
N PHE A 262 43.51 3.27 -32.20
CA PHE A 262 44.58 2.91 -31.25
C PHE A 262 45.49 1.79 -31.79
N GLY A 263 44.92 0.76 -32.43
CA GLY A 263 45.69 -0.26 -33.12
C GLY A 263 46.59 0.32 -34.22
N GLY A 264 46.04 1.24 -35.03
CA GLY A 264 46.78 1.94 -36.09
C GLY A 264 47.95 2.77 -35.55
N VAL A 265 47.75 3.55 -34.49
CA VAL A 265 48.79 4.38 -33.87
C VAL A 265 49.92 3.53 -33.28
N ILE A 266 49.60 2.42 -32.61
CA ILE A 266 50.61 1.51 -32.02
C ILE A 266 51.44 0.83 -33.12
N VAL A 267 50.79 0.34 -34.19
CA VAL A 267 51.48 -0.26 -35.34
C VAL A 267 52.36 0.76 -36.06
N LEU A 268 51.90 2.00 -36.26
CA LEU A 268 52.68 3.06 -36.90
C LEU A 268 53.90 3.47 -36.05
N MET A 269 53.76 3.53 -34.72
CA MET A 269 54.88 3.71 -33.79
C MET A 269 55.90 2.57 -33.86
N MET A 270 55.46 1.31 -33.94
CA MET A 270 56.38 0.17 -34.14
C MET A 270 57.15 0.28 -35.46
N ILE A 271 56.47 0.60 -36.57
CA ILE A 271 57.11 0.77 -37.89
C ILE A 271 58.15 1.90 -37.84
N LEU A 272 57.81 3.03 -37.22
CA LEU A 272 58.73 4.16 -37.05
C LEU A 272 59.95 3.78 -36.19
N GLY A 273 59.75 3.03 -35.11
CA GLY A 273 60.83 2.51 -34.27
C GLY A 273 61.78 1.57 -35.02
N VAL A 274 61.26 0.69 -35.86
CA VAL A 274 62.06 -0.21 -36.71
C VAL A 274 62.86 0.59 -37.75
N LEU A 275 62.26 1.60 -38.38
CA LEU A 275 62.95 2.47 -39.34
C LEU A 275 64.10 3.27 -38.69
N LEU A 276 63.89 3.80 -37.49
CA LEU A 276 64.92 4.51 -36.72
C LEU A 276 66.06 3.58 -36.27
N ALA A 277 65.76 2.32 -35.93
CA ALA A 277 66.77 1.31 -35.63
C ALA A 277 67.59 0.92 -36.89
N ALA A 278 66.94 0.80 -38.06
CA ALA A 278 67.60 0.52 -39.33
C ALA A 278 68.53 1.66 -39.78
N ASP A 279 68.10 2.92 -39.66
CA ASP A 279 68.93 4.10 -39.95
C ASP A 279 70.15 4.19 -39.02
N ARG A 280 69.98 3.96 -37.71
CA ARG A 280 71.10 3.88 -36.75
C ARG A 280 72.13 2.83 -37.17
N LYS A 281 71.69 1.59 -37.43
CA LYS A 281 72.60 0.49 -37.83
C LYS A 281 73.29 0.79 -39.17
N THR A 282 72.60 1.43 -40.10
CA THR A 282 73.18 1.84 -41.40
C THR A 282 74.24 2.92 -41.22
N LYS A 283 74.04 3.88 -40.31
CA LYS A 283 75.02 4.93 -39.99
C LYS A 283 76.29 4.38 -39.33
N GLU A 284 76.21 3.32 -38.54
CA GLU A 284 77.38 2.65 -37.99
C GLU A 284 78.20 1.95 -39.09
N ILE A 285 77.56 1.16 -39.96
CA ILE A 285 78.21 0.45 -41.09
C ILE A 285 78.83 1.43 -42.12
N VAL A 286 78.31 2.65 -42.24
CA VAL A 286 78.89 3.74 -43.07
C VAL A 286 80.02 4.48 -42.36
N LYS A 287 80.07 4.45 -41.02
CA LYS A 287 81.15 5.05 -40.21
C LYS A 287 82.36 4.14 -40.15
N GLU A 288 82.17 2.82 -40.02
CA GLU A 288 83.25 1.82 -40.05
C GLU A 288 84.00 1.85 -41.39
N ARG A 289 83.27 1.82 -42.53
CA ARG A 289 83.86 1.96 -43.88
C ARG A 289 84.47 3.34 -44.20
N LYS A 290 84.52 4.27 -43.24
CA LYS A 290 85.29 5.51 -43.33
C LYS A 290 86.54 5.52 -42.45
N LEU A 291 86.79 4.46 -41.68
CA LEU A 291 87.96 4.31 -40.83
C LEU A 291 89.05 3.41 -41.44
N GLU A 292 88.70 2.57 -42.43
CA GLU A 292 89.62 1.58 -43.02
C GLU A 292 90.58 2.15 -44.08
N ASP A 293 90.30 3.34 -44.62
CA ASP A 293 91.07 3.97 -45.71
C ASP A 293 92.36 4.68 -45.24
N GLN A 294 92.72 4.64 -43.95
CA GLN A 294 93.84 5.43 -43.44
C GLN A 294 94.77 4.69 -42.44
N GLU A 295 96.06 4.74 -42.80
CA GLU A 295 97.28 4.48 -41.98
C GLU A 295 97.91 3.07 -42.01
N ILE A 296 99.21 3.04 -42.38
CA ILE A 296 100.05 1.83 -42.49
C ILE A 296 101.40 2.08 -41.78
N ILE A 297 101.55 1.50 -40.58
CA ILE A 297 102.68 0.67 -40.08
C ILE A 297 104.12 1.15 -40.42
N PRO A 298 105.00 1.44 -39.41
CA PRO A 298 105.82 0.36 -38.81
C PRO A 298 106.11 0.42 -37.29
N GLN A 299 106.78 -0.64 -36.80
CA GLN A 299 106.96 -1.10 -35.40
C GLN A 299 108.27 -0.63 -34.72
N ILE A 300 108.47 -0.93 -33.42
CA ILE A 300 109.56 -1.82 -32.87
C ILE A 300 109.56 -1.94 -31.32
N SER A 301 109.87 -3.15 -30.81
CA SER A 301 110.29 -3.61 -29.44
C SER A 301 109.47 -3.26 -28.17
N GLU A 302 109.08 -4.21 -27.26
CA GLU A 302 109.81 -5.12 -26.31
C GLU A 302 109.90 -4.50 -24.89
N ILE A 303 109.83 -5.16 -23.71
CA ILE A 303 110.03 -6.56 -23.25
C ILE A 303 108.93 -6.98 -22.21
N GLU A 304 108.78 -8.28 -21.94
CA GLU A 304 107.93 -8.97 -20.92
C GLU A 304 108.48 -8.83 -19.44
N PRO A 305 108.01 -9.50 -18.33
CA PRO A 305 107.40 -10.85 -18.24
C PRO A 305 106.26 -11.17 -17.22
N THR A 306 105.54 -12.28 -17.48
CA THR A 306 104.77 -13.17 -16.54
C THR A 306 103.52 -12.62 -15.80
N TYR A 307 102.53 -13.43 -15.36
CA TYR A 307 102.47 -14.90 -15.09
C TYR A 307 101.08 -15.52 -15.50
N SER A 308 100.95 -16.86 -15.56
CA SER A 308 99.74 -17.61 -16.02
C SER A 308 99.81 -19.12 -15.68
N PRO A 309 98.82 -20.00 -16.00
CA PRO A 309 97.36 -19.83 -16.22
C PRO A 309 96.61 -20.56 -15.05
N PRO A 310 95.71 -21.61 -15.13
CA PRO A 310 94.77 -22.17 -16.15
C PRO A 310 93.40 -21.43 -16.18
N ILE A 311 92.36 -21.64 -17.02
CA ILE A 311 91.95 -22.64 -18.06
C ILE A 311 91.13 -23.87 -17.57
N VAL A 312 89.81 -23.92 -17.88
CA VAL A 312 89.02 -24.99 -18.61
C VAL A 312 87.50 -24.64 -18.61
N ALA A 313 86.85 -24.73 -19.79
CA ALA A 313 85.38 -24.73 -19.99
C ALA A 313 84.98 -26.00 -20.80
N PRO A 314 83.68 -26.37 -20.94
CA PRO A 314 82.84 -25.76 -21.98
C PRO A 314 81.31 -25.71 -21.67
N ALA A 315 80.53 -25.19 -22.63
CA ALA A 315 79.06 -25.27 -22.74
C ALA A 315 78.67 -26.34 -23.82
N PRO A 316 77.44 -26.44 -24.40
CA PRO A 316 76.15 -25.77 -24.15
C PRO A 316 74.88 -26.69 -24.22
N SER A 317 73.68 -26.08 -24.26
CA SER A 317 72.46 -26.50 -25.03
C SER A 317 71.21 -27.10 -24.33
N LYS A 318 70.15 -26.28 -24.31
CA LYS A 318 68.77 -26.50 -24.86
C LYS A 318 67.75 -27.54 -24.28
N ILE A 319 66.49 -27.06 -24.28
CA ILE A 319 65.21 -27.68 -24.76
C ILE A 319 64.23 -28.37 -23.76
N GLN A 320 62.95 -27.92 -23.82
CA GLN A 320 61.66 -28.61 -23.52
C GLN A 320 61.32 -29.03 -22.05
N LEU A 321 60.04 -29.20 -21.62
CA LEU A 321 58.70 -28.72 -22.06
C LEU A 321 57.64 -28.91 -20.92
N GLU A 322 56.56 -28.11 -20.94
CA GLU A 322 55.16 -28.42 -20.51
C GLU A 322 54.72 -28.80 -19.08
N SER A 323 53.41 -28.55 -18.85
CA SER A 323 52.46 -29.25 -17.95
C SER A 323 52.48 -28.96 -16.42
N LYS A 324 51.35 -29.04 -15.68
CA LYS A 324 49.90 -28.80 -15.95
C LYS A 324 49.11 -28.72 -14.61
N SER A 325 48.06 -27.90 -14.56
CA SER A 325 46.85 -27.96 -13.69
C SER A 325 46.90 -28.43 -12.21
N ALA A 326 46.59 -27.48 -11.32
CA ALA A 326 45.67 -27.50 -10.16
C ALA A 326 44.95 -28.80 -9.67
N SER A 327 44.73 -28.86 -8.34
CA SER A 327 43.61 -29.56 -7.63
C SER A 327 43.60 -29.13 -6.13
N VAL A 328 42.46 -28.68 -5.55
CA VAL A 328 41.48 -29.43 -4.68
C VAL A 328 41.78 -29.29 -3.16
N GLU A 329 40.84 -29.25 -2.19
CA GLU A 329 39.42 -28.82 -2.13
C GLU A 329 38.89 -28.98 -0.67
N ASN A 330 37.95 -28.12 -0.20
CA ASN A 330 36.96 -28.38 0.88
C ASN A 330 37.46 -28.78 2.30
N PRO A 331 36.57 -28.98 3.31
CA PRO A 331 35.56 -28.03 3.85
C PRO A 331 35.66 -27.89 5.39
N ASN A 332 34.84 -27.01 6.01
CA ASN A 332 33.96 -27.39 7.15
C ASN A 332 33.01 -26.29 7.68
N ARG A 333 31.76 -26.72 7.95
CA ARG A 333 30.66 -26.14 8.76
C ARG A 333 29.89 -27.39 9.30
N PRO A 334 28.77 -27.33 10.08
CA PRO A 334 28.00 -26.19 10.59
C PRO A 334 27.73 -26.26 12.12
N LEU A 335 26.88 -25.36 12.62
CA LEU A 335 25.66 -25.73 13.35
C LEU A 335 24.67 -24.55 13.41
N MET A 336 23.43 -24.79 13.81
CA MET A 336 22.31 -23.84 13.81
C MET A 336 21.78 -23.59 15.23
N SER A 337 21.01 -22.52 15.40
CA SER A 337 19.89 -22.47 16.35
C SER A 337 18.73 -21.67 15.72
N SER A 338 17.52 -21.78 16.26
CA SER A 338 16.26 -21.38 15.63
C SER A 338 15.36 -20.58 16.57
N GLU A 339 14.63 -19.60 16.02
CA GLU A 339 13.66 -18.79 16.76
C GLU A 339 12.43 -18.51 15.86
N LEU A 340 11.22 -18.42 16.44
CA LEU A 340 9.94 -18.36 15.69
C LEU A 340 9.35 -16.94 15.67
N PRO A 341 8.71 -16.53 14.57
CA PRO A 341 7.64 -15.52 14.58
C PRO A 341 6.25 -16.16 14.75
N SER A 342 5.29 -15.39 15.25
CA SER A 342 3.89 -15.79 15.45
C SER A 342 3.07 -15.81 14.15
N PRO A 343 2.03 -16.67 14.02
CA PRO A 343 1.09 -16.59 12.91
C PRO A 343 0.12 -15.42 13.07
N VAL A 344 -0.03 -14.62 12.01
CA VAL A 344 -1.14 -13.67 11.83
C VAL A 344 -2.37 -14.43 11.31
N SER A 345 -3.57 -14.03 11.73
CA SER A 345 -4.84 -14.59 11.25
C SER A 345 -5.40 -13.77 10.10
N GLU A 346 -5.07 -14.11 8.86
CA GLU A 346 -5.78 -13.60 7.69
C GLU A 346 -7.02 -14.46 7.41
N SER A 347 -8.20 -13.82 7.30
CA SER A 347 -9.46 -14.50 7.01
C SER A 347 -10.08 -13.98 5.71
N SER A 348 -9.76 -14.63 4.59
CA SER A 348 -10.41 -14.35 3.31
C SER A 348 -11.84 -14.90 3.27
N SER A 349 -12.77 -14.12 2.70
CA SER A 349 -14.20 -14.42 2.73
C SER A 349 -14.63 -15.37 1.62
N VAL A 350 -15.36 -16.45 1.97
CA VAL A 350 -16.01 -17.34 1.00
C VAL A 350 -17.45 -17.63 1.41
N LYS A 351 -18.35 -17.47 0.44
CA LYS A 351 -19.81 -17.64 0.51
C LYS A 351 -20.22 -18.95 1.22
N ASN A 352 -21.17 -18.83 2.16
CA ASN A 352 -22.01 -19.87 2.79
C ASN A 352 -21.66 -21.33 2.43
N ASN A 353 -20.55 -21.83 2.98
CA ASN A 353 -20.20 -23.24 2.91
C ASN A 353 -20.48 -23.91 4.25
N ASP A 354 -21.32 -24.94 4.23
CA ASP A 354 -21.65 -25.74 5.40
C ASP A 354 -20.47 -26.64 5.77
N LEU A 355 -19.63 -26.15 6.70
CA LEU A 355 -18.42 -26.80 7.18
C LEU A 355 -18.66 -28.19 7.79
N SER A 356 -19.89 -28.53 8.19
CA SER A 356 -20.22 -29.88 8.66
C SER A 356 -19.96 -30.95 7.58
N LYS A 357 -20.11 -30.59 6.29
CA LYS A 357 -20.00 -31.48 5.13
C LYS A 357 -18.58 -31.63 4.58
N TRP A 358 -17.60 -30.84 5.05
CA TRP A 358 -16.23 -30.87 4.55
C TRP A 358 -15.47 -32.08 5.11
N SER A 359 -14.54 -32.65 4.34
CA SER A 359 -13.60 -33.65 4.85
C SER A 359 -12.49 -33.00 5.68
N ASP A 360 -11.86 -33.77 6.56
CA ASP A 360 -10.77 -33.25 7.39
C ASP A 360 -9.57 -32.81 6.51
N GLU A 361 -9.33 -33.48 5.38
CA GLU A 361 -8.33 -33.08 4.36
C GLU A 361 -8.65 -31.71 3.74
N GLN A 362 -9.93 -31.39 3.50
CA GLN A 362 -10.36 -30.07 3.02
C GLN A 362 -10.20 -29.00 4.11
N LEU A 363 -10.48 -29.33 5.37
CA LEU A 363 -10.27 -28.43 6.51
C LEU A 363 -8.78 -28.14 6.74
N PHE A 364 -7.90 -29.16 6.68
CA PHE A 364 -6.45 -28.97 6.70
C PHE A 364 -5.97 -28.10 5.53
N SER A 365 -6.52 -28.30 4.33
CA SER A 365 -6.21 -27.49 3.15
C SER A 365 -6.68 -26.04 3.27
N ALA A 366 -7.67 -25.77 4.13
CA ALA A 366 -8.14 -24.44 4.52
C ALA A 366 -7.50 -23.93 5.83
N GLY A 367 -6.33 -24.47 6.21
CA GLY A 367 -5.53 -23.97 7.33
C GLY A 367 -5.97 -24.42 8.73
N TRP A 368 -6.99 -25.27 8.87
CA TRP A 368 -7.44 -25.73 10.19
C TRP A 368 -6.42 -26.71 10.81
N THR A 369 -6.05 -26.46 12.07
CA THR A 369 -5.29 -27.44 12.85
C THR A 369 -6.17 -28.61 13.28
N LYS A 370 -5.55 -29.77 13.54
CA LYS A 370 -6.29 -30.96 13.98
C LYS A 370 -7.13 -30.71 15.24
N GLN A 371 -6.62 -29.95 16.21
CA GLN A 371 -7.34 -29.62 17.43
C GLN A 371 -8.59 -28.76 17.18
N GLN A 372 -8.56 -27.86 16.18
CA GLN A 372 -9.74 -27.08 15.78
C GLN A 372 -10.79 -27.97 15.11
N ILE A 373 -10.37 -28.91 14.26
CA ILE A 373 -11.28 -29.90 13.63
C ILE A 373 -11.92 -30.78 14.71
N ASP A 374 -11.12 -31.40 15.58
CA ASP A 374 -11.59 -32.28 16.65
C ASP A 374 -12.59 -31.53 17.57
N SER A 375 -12.29 -30.27 17.94
CA SER A 375 -13.16 -29.40 18.74
C SER A 375 -14.49 -29.08 18.05
N TYR A 376 -14.45 -28.65 16.78
CA TYR A 376 -15.65 -28.33 16.00
C TYR A 376 -16.57 -29.55 15.83
N ARG A 377 -16.01 -30.72 15.52
CA ARG A 377 -16.76 -31.97 15.41
C ARG A 377 -17.42 -32.34 16.74
N SER A 378 -16.69 -32.25 17.86
CA SER A 378 -17.25 -32.59 19.19
C SER A 378 -18.38 -31.66 19.64
N ASN A 379 -18.25 -30.35 19.40
CA ASN A 379 -19.31 -29.38 19.71
C ASN A 379 -20.55 -29.63 18.83
N HIS A 380 -20.37 -29.88 17.53
CA HIS A 380 -21.48 -30.15 16.62
C HIS A 380 -22.23 -31.44 16.97
N LEU A 381 -21.56 -32.49 17.47
CA LEU A 381 -22.24 -33.68 17.98
C LEU A 381 -23.09 -33.40 19.23
N GLN A 382 -22.62 -32.56 20.16
CA GLN A 382 -23.40 -32.18 21.34
C GLN A 382 -24.67 -31.41 20.96
N THR A 383 -24.57 -30.41 20.08
CA THR A 383 -25.74 -29.68 19.57
C THR A 383 -26.70 -30.60 18.83
N SER A 384 -26.19 -31.55 18.03
CA SER A 384 -26.99 -32.56 17.33
C SER A 384 -27.67 -33.59 18.25
N THR A 385 -27.21 -33.75 19.48
CA THR A 385 -27.80 -34.66 20.47
C THR A 385 -28.92 -33.95 21.25
N ASN A 386 -28.68 -32.71 21.70
CA ASN A 386 -29.64 -31.93 22.50
C ASN A 386 -30.94 -31.57 21.76
N VAL A 387 -30.98 -31.69 20.43
CA VAL A 387 -32.18 -31.40 19.60
C VAL A 387 -33.14 -32.60 19.49
N VAL A 388 -32.72 -33.80 19.92
CA VAL A 388 -33.52 -35.04 19.76
C VAL A 388 -34.45 -35.31 20.94
N ASP A 389 -34.11 -34.85 22.15
CA ASP A 389 -34.88 -35.13 23.38
C ASP A 389 -36.13 -34.23 23.59
N ASP A 390 -36.32 -33.19 22.76
CA ASP A 390 -37.30 -32.11 22.99
C ASP A 390 -38.59 -32.22 22.16
N VAL A 391 -38.85 -33.36 21.48
CA VAL A 391 -40.00 -33.54 20.57
C VAL A 391 -40.73 -34.89 20.77
N GLU A 392 -41.35 -35.09 21.94
CA GLU A 392 -42.46 -36.07 22.07
C GLU A 392 -43.46 -35.73 23.20
N GLN A 393 -44.26 -34.67 23.01
CA GLN A 393 -45.54 -34.48 23.71
C GLN A 393 -46.63 -34.03 22.72
N GLU A 394 -47.20 -34.99 21.99
CA GLU A 394 -48.40 -34.81 21.18
C GLU A 394 -49.63 -34.73 22.10
N TRP A 395 -50.27 -33.55 22.17
CA TRP A 395 -51.48 -33.34 22.98
C TRP A 395 -52.73 -33.64 22.16
N ASP A 396 -53.32 -34.82 22.38
CA ASP A 396 -54.67 -35.16 21.92
C ASP A 396 -55.71 -34.29 22.64
N THR A 397 -56.46 -33.50 21.86
CA THR A 397 -57.64 -32.77 22.33
C THR A 397 -58.81 -32.88 21.34
N GLY A 398 -59.36 -34.08 21.18
CA GLY A 398 -60.65 -34.24 20.51
C GLY A 398 -61.85 -33.83 21.39
N TRP A 399 -62.50 -32.70 21.07
CA TRP A 399 -63.91 -32.37 21.37
C TRP A 399 -64.47 -31.33 20.40
#